data_AF-A0A963RUG2-F1
#
_entry.id   AF-A0A963RUG2-F1
#
_cell.length_a   1.000
_cell.length_b   1.000
_cell.length_c   1.000
_cell.angle_alpha   90.00
_cell.angle_beta   90.00
_cell.angle_gamma   90.00
#
_symmetry.space_group_name_H-M   'P 1'
#
loop_
_entity.id
_entity.type
_entity.pdbx_description
1 polymer ?
#
loop_
_entity_poly.entity_id
_entity_poly.type
_entity_poly.pdbx_seq_one_letter_code
_entity_poly.pdbx_strand_id
1 'polypeptide(L)'
;QLEDAGLIRARKQGRHKYFALADVEVAHALEALSLVAERDDVTARWRRPAYQPLKRARRCYGHLAGELGVAQLKMLLAQGHLRESAEGFVPTASGEDWLRQLGLPLPTGGGRLAYRCMDWSERQDHLAGTLATALLDHYLQRDWLRPGQEDRALRVTPAGEARLLPMLEP
;
A
#
# COMPACT_ATOMS: atom_id res chain seq x y z
N GLN A 1 7.42 -10.08 26.82
CA GLN A 1 6.14 -10.67 26.37
C GLN A 1 5.85 -10.40 24.89
N LEU A 2 5.70 -9.16 24.42
CA LEU A 2 5.42 -8.91 22.98
C LEU A 2 6.64 -9.13 22.06
N GLU A 3 7.84 -8.75 22.52
CA GLU A 3 9.10 -8.99 21.78
C GLU A 3 9.41 -10.50 21.73
N ASP A 4 9.28 -11.19 22.87
CA ASP A 4 9.47 -12.65 22.96
C ASP A 4 8.45 -13.45 22.15
N ALA A 5 7.23 -12.91 21.99
CA ALA A 5 6.18 -13.50 21.16
C ALA A 5 6.32 -13.19 19.66
N GLY A 6 7.38 -12.46 19.25
CA GLY A 6 7.63 -12.12 17.86
C GLY A 6 6.64 -11.11 17.26
N LEU A 7 5.93 -10.33 18.08
CA LEU A 7 4.95 -9.35 17.60
C LEU A 7 5.58 -7.97 17.33
N ILE A 8 6.61 -7.63 18.10
CA ILE A 8 7.34 -6.36 17.94
C ILE A 8 8.85 -6.62 17.91
N ARG A 9 9.59 -5.76 17.23
CA ARG A 9 11.04 -5.68 17.31
C ARG A 9 11.43 -4.39 18.02
N ALA A 10 12.39 -4.48 18.93
CA ALA A 10 12.95 -3.30 19.57
C ALA A 10 14.25 -2.86 18.88
N ARG A 11 14.40 -1.56 18.64
CA ARG A 11 15.69 -0.93 18.34
C ARG A 11 16.09 -0.01 19.47
N LYS A 12 17.31 -0.18 19.96
CA LYS A 12 17.90 0.70 20.97
C LYS A 12 18.59 1.87 20.27
N GLN A 13 18.23 3.10 20.62
CA GLN A 13 18.88 4.31 20.12
C GLN A 13 19.14 5.24 21.31
N GLY A 14 20.41 5.30 21.72
CA GLY A 14 20.83 6.00 22.93
C GLY A 14 20.10 5.47 24.18
N ARG A 15 19.50 6.38 24.94
CA ARG A 15 18.73 6.06 26.15
C ARG A 15 17.31 5.57 25.89
N HIS A 16 16.83 5.60 24.65
CA HIS A 16 15.47 5.21 24.30
C HIS A 16 15.44 3.84 23.60
N LYS A 17 14.33 3.12 23.79
CA LYS A 17 14.00 1.87 23.09
C LYS A 17 12.79 2.16 22.20
N TYR A 18 12.98 2.07 20.89
CA TYR A 18 11.94 2.21 19.89
C TYR A 18 11.39 0.82 19.56
N PHE A 19 10.09 0.70 19.41
CA PHE A 19 9.44 -0.56 19.02
C PHE A 19 8.77 -0.38 17.68
N ALA A 20 8.94 -1.36 16.80
CA ALA A 20 8.21 -1.49 15.54
C ALA A 20 7.50 -2.84 15.55
N LEU A 21 6.47 -2.99 14.71
CA LEU A 21 5.92 -4.33 14.45
C LEU A 21 7.01 -5.24 13.91
N ALA A 22 6.91 -6.53 14.24
CA ALA A 22 7.95 -7.47 13.86
C ALA A 22 8.05 -7.65 12.35
N ASP A 23 6.94 -7.65 11.64
CA ASP A 23 6.89 -7.81 10.20
C ASP A 23 5.52 -7.38 9.66
N VAL A 24 5.33 -7.60 8.36
CA VAL A 24 4.11 -7.22 7.64
C VAL A 24 2.96 -8.16 7.99
N GLU A 25 3.25 -9.40 8.37
CA GLU A 25 2.25 -10.38 8.79
C GLU A 25 1.59 -9.97 10.11
N VAL A 26 2.37 -9.52 11.10
CA VAL A 26 1.81 -8.96 12.34
C VAL A 26 1.00 -7.70 12.07
N ALA A 27 1.44 -6.87 11.13
CA ALA A 27 0.67 -5.70 10.72
C ALA A 27 -0.70 -6.07 10.14
N HIS A 28 -0.75 -6.98 9.18
CA HIS A 28 -2.01 -7.45 8.59
C HIS A 28 -2.94 -8.06 9.65
N ALA A 29 -2.40 -8.79 10.63
CA ALA A 29 -3.20 -9.36 11.72
C ALA A 29 -3.85 -8.26 12.59
N LEU A 30 -3.10 -7.22 12.95
CA LEU A 30 -3.63 -6.08 13.69
C LEU A 30 -4.67 -5.30 12.88
N GLU A 31 -4.43 -5.11 11.57
CA GLU A 31 -5.38 -4.47 10.66
C GLU A 31 -6.71 -5.25 10.59
N ALA A 32 -6.65 -6.58 10.49
CA ALA A 32 -7.82 -7.44 10.51
C ALA A 32 -8.60 -7.36 11.84
N LEU A 33 -7.90 -7.28 12.98
CA LEU A 33 -8.53 -7.13 14.29
C LEU A 33 -9.21 -5.76 14.46
N SER A 34 -8.61 -4.68 13.95
CA SER A 34 -9.24 -3.34 13.97
C SER A 34 -10.60 -3.33 13.25
N LEU A 35 -10.76 -4.08 12.17
CA LEU A 35 -12.03 -4.20 11.45
C LEU A 35 -13.14 -4.85 12.29
N VAL A 36 -12.77 -5.81 13.14
CA VAL A 36 -13.72 -6.49 14.05
C VAL A 36 -14.11 -5.55 15.19
N ALA A 37 -13.16 -4.76 15.70
CA ALA A 37 -13.38 -3.83 16.79
C ALA A 37 -14.22 -2.59 16.37
N GLU A 38 -14.09 -2.14 15.12
CA GLU A 38 -14.70 -0.88 14.65
C GLU A 38 -16.01 -1.08 13.85
N ARG A 39 -16.65 -2.26 13.94
CA ARG A 39 -17.77 -2.73 13.08
C ARG A 39 -18.88 -1.71 12.75
N ASP A 40 -19.15 -0.73 13.63
CA ASP A 40 -20.28 0.19 13.49
C ASP A 40 -19.93 1.65 13.07
N ASP A 41 -18.64 2.06 13.04
CA ASP A 41 -18.29 3.49 12.82
C ASP A 41 -17.10 3.77 11.87
N VAL A 42 -16.54 2.74 11.20
CA VAL A 42 -15.40 2.89 10.27
C VAL A 42 -15.68 3.96 9.21
N THR A 43 -16.86 3.94 8.59
CA THR A 43 -17.22 4.87 7.51
C THR A 43 -17.37 6.31 7.99
N ALA A 44 -17.83 6.57 9.21
CA ALA A 44 -17.97 7.94 9.70
C ALA A 44 -16.62 8.54 10.11
N ARG A 45 -15.73 7.72 10.69
CA ARG A 45 -14.35 8.12 11.01
C ARG A 45 -13.61 8.64 9.78
N TRP A 46 -13.59 7.86 8.69
CA TRP A 46 -12.84 8.21 7.48
C TRP A 46 -13.47 9.37 6.68
N ARG A 47 -14.70 9.78 7.01
CA ARG A 47 -15.31 11.00 6.45
C ARG A 47 -14.78 12.29 7.08
N ARG A 48 -14.23 12.23 8.30
CA ARG A 48 -13.77 13.45 9.00
C ARG A 48 -12.57 14.07 8.27
N PRO A 49 -12.51 15.41 8.14
CA PRO A 49 -11.44 16.09 7.40
C PRO A 49 -10.01 15.69 7.79
N ALA A 50 -9.78 15.46 9.08
CA ALA A 50 -8.47 15.04 9.61
C ALA A 50 -7.98 13.69 9.04
N TYR A 51 -8.89 12.78 8.69
CA TYR A 51 -8.52 11.46 8.15
C TYR A 51 -8.48 11.42 6.62
N GLN A 52 -8.94 12.47 5.92
CA GLN A 52 -8.97 12.51 4.45
C GLN A 52 -7.60 12.35 3.80
N PRO A 53 -6.49 12.94 4.32
CA PRO A 53 -5.17 12.70 3.74
C PRO A 53 -4.77 11.21 3.77
N LEU A 54 -4.99 10.54 4.91
CA LEU A 54 -4.69 9.11 5.09
C LEU A 54 -5.62 8.20 4.26
N LYS A 55 -6.90 8.60 4.13
CA LYS A 55 -7.88 7.90 3.31
C LYS A 55 -7.51 7.99 1.83
N ARG A 56 -7.10 9.18 1.37
CA ARG A 56 -6.75 9.43 -0.04
C ARG A 56 -5.56 8.58 -0.48
N ALA A 57 -4.44 8.70 0.23
CA ALA A 57 -3.23 7.94 -0.08
C ALA A 57 -2.35 7.82 1.17
N ARG A 58 -1.88 6.60 1.44
CA ARG A 58 -0.95 6.35 2.54
C ARG A 58 -0.02 5.20 2.22
N ARG A 59 1.08 5.10 2.96
CA ARG A 59 1.95 3.92 2.97
C ARG A 59 1.33 2.86 3.89
N CYS A 60 1.08 1.67 3.36
CA CYS A 60 0.84 0.46 4.14
C CYS A 60 2.10 -0.39 4.05
N TYR A 61 2.94 -0.36 5.09
CA TYR A 61 4.16 -1.19 5.22
C TYR A 61 4.99 -1.36 3.93
N GLY A 62 5.20 -0.23 3.21
CA GLY A 62 6.01 -0.17 2.00
C GLY A 62 5.24 -0.19 0.67
N HIS A 63 3.92 -0.28 0.67
CA HIS A 63 3.10 -0.22 -0.55
C HIS A 63 1.98 0.83 -0.43
N LEU A 64 1.37 1.20 -1.57
CA LEU A 64 0.34 2.24 -1.65
C LEU A 64 -1.01 1.68 -1.18
N ALA A 65 -1.64 2.42 -0.27
CA ALA A 65 -2.97 2.14 0.27
C ALA A 65 -3.83 3.41 0.26
N GLY A 66 -5.07 3.29 0.72
CA GLY A 66 -6.12 4.28 0.58
C GLY A 66 -6.82 4.18 -0.76
N GLU A 67 -7.60 5.21 -1.09
CA GLU A 67 -8.33 5.32 -2.36
C GLU A 67 -7.41 5.06 -3.56
N LEU A 68 -6.20 5.62 -3.56
CA LEU A 68 -5.25 5.43 -4.67
C LEU A 68 -4.68 4.00 -4.74
N GLY A 69 -4.47 3.35 -3.59
CA GLY A 69 -3.98 1.95 -3.56
C GLY A 69 -5.04 0.97 -4.08
N VAL A 70 -6.29 1.19 -3.72
CA VAL A 70 -7.43 0.42 -4.23
C VAL A 70 -7.65 0.70 -5.72
N ALA A 71 -7.61 1.96 -6.14
CA ALA A 71 -7.74 2.34 -7.55
C ALA A 71 -6.62 1.70 -8.40
N GLN A 72 -5.40 1.65 -7.89
CA GLN A 72 -4.28 0.98 -8.54
C GLN A 72 -4.54 -0.51 -8.77
N LEU A 73 -4.98 -1.24 -7.76
CA LEU A 73 -5.29 -2.67 -7.95
C LEU A 73 -6.42 -2.85 -8.96
N LYS A 74 -7.48 -2.04 -8.86
CA LYS A 74 -8.61 -2.09 -9.80
C LYS A 74 -8.20 -1.85 -11.24
N MET A 75 -7.41 -0.80 -11.48
CA MET A 75 -6.90 -0.50 -12.83
C MET A 75 -6.05 -1.65 -13.37
N LEU A 76 -5.12 -2.18 -12.56
CA LEU A 76 -4.25 -3.27 -13.00
C LEU A 76 -5.03 -4.53 -13.39
N LEU A 77 -6.14 -4.82 -12.71
CA LEU A 77 -7.03 -5.93 -13.04
C LEU A 77 -7.92 -5.61 -14.25
N ALA A 78 -8.53 -4.42 -14.30
CA ALA A 78 -9.45 -4.02 -15.36
C ALA A 78 -8.77 -3.92 -16.74
N GLN A 79 -7.53 -3.42 -16.77
CA GLN A 79 -6.70 -3.32 -17.98
C GLN A 79 -5.99 -4.64 -18.32
N GLY A 80 -6.19 -5.70 -17.52
CA GLY A 80 -5.60 -7.01 -17.74
C GLY A 80 -4.08 -7.06 -17.53
N HIS A 81 -3.49 -6.08 -16.82
CA HIS A 81 -2.06 -6.06 -16.48
C HIS A 81 -1.71 -7.10 -15.42
N LEU A 82 -2.63 -7.36 -14.50
CA LEU A 82 -2.55 -8.46 -13.55
C LEU A 82 -3.69 -9.46 -13.79
N ARG A 83 -3.42 -10.73 -13.52
CA ARG A 83 -4.46 -11.77 -13.41
C ARG A 83 -4.37 -12.45 -12.05
N GLU A 84 -5.51 -12.96 -11.59
CA GLU A 84 -5.57 -13.74 -10.36
C GLU A 84 -4.84 -15.09 -10.50
N SER A 85 -4.30 -15.55 -9.38
CA SER A 85 -3.64 -16.85 -9.20
C SER A 85 -3.94 -17.37 -7.79
N ALA A 86 -3.63 -18.65 -7.52
CA ALA A 86 -3.83 -19.23 -6.20
C ALA A 86 -3.04 -18.51 -5.09
N GLU A 87 -1.91 -17.89 -5.41
CA GLU A 87 -0.99 -17.28 -4.44
C GLU A 87 -1.11 -15.74 -4.36
N GLY A 88 -2.02 -15.14 -5.15
CA GLY A 88 -2.19 -13.70 -5.27
C GLY A 88 -2.40 -13.28 -6.73
N PHE A 89 -1.56 -12.39 -7.24
CA PHE A 89 -1.62 -11.90 -8.61
C PHE A 89 -0.34 -12.18 -9.37
N VAL A 90 -0.45 -12.36 -10.68
CA VAL A 90 0.70 -12.49 -11.56
C VAL A 90 0.58 -11.51 -12.74
N PRO A 91 1.70 -10.89 -13.17
CA PRO A 91 1.74 -10.08 -14.38
C PRO A 91 1.32 -10.87 -15.62
N THR A 92 0.61 -10.21 -16.51
CA THR A 92 0.41 -10.68 -17.88
C THR A 92 1.46 -10.06 -18.80
N ALA A 93 1.52 -10.49 -20.07
CA ALA A 93 2.36 -9.83 -21.08
C ALA A 93 2.05 -8.33 -21.19
N SER A 94 0.76 -7.96 -21.14
CA SER A 94 0.33 -6.56 -21.11
C SER A 94 0.84 -5.81 -19.88
N GLY A 95 0.84 -6.46 -18.70
CA GLY A 95 1.37 -5.87 -17.48
C GLY A 95 2.88 -5.63 -17.53
N GLU A 96 3.64 -6.56 -18.11
CA GLU A 96 5.08 -6.37 -18.33
C GLU A 96 5.37 -5.24 -19.33
N ASP A 97 4.58 -5.13 -20.40
CA ASP A 97 4.67 -4.01 -21.35
C ASP A 97 4.37 -2.67 -20.66
N TRP A 98 3.31 -2.62 -19.86
CA TRP A 98 2.92 -1.43 -19.09
C TRP A 98 4.03 -1.00 -18.11
N LEU A 99 4.60 -1.96 -17.37
CA LEU A 99 5.73 -1.72 -16.48
C LEU A 99 6.95 -1.17 -17.24
N ARG A 100 7.25 -1.73 -18.42
CA ARG A 100 8.33 -1.23 -19.29
C ARG A 100 8.08 0.20 -19.75
N GLN A 101 6.86 0.53 -20.17
CA GLN A 101 6.48 1.90 -20.56
C GLN A 101 6.55 2.90 -19.41
N LEU A 102 6.23 2.45 -18.19
CA LEU A 102 6.39 3.24 -16.97
C LEU A 102 7.89 3.49 -16.63
N GLY A 103 8.77 2.64 -17.16
CA GLY A 103 10.20 2.62 -16.85
C GLY A 103 10.49 1.92 -15.51
N LEU A 104 9.69 0.92 -15.16
CA LEU A 104 9.82 0.11 -13.96
C LEU A 104 10.08 -1.35 -14.34
N PRO A 105 11.28 -1.91 -14.12
CA PRO A 105 11.52 -3.33 -14.37
C PRO A 105 10.71 -4.20 -13.40
N LEU A 106 10.25 -5.36 -13.86
CA LEU A 106 9.56 -6.31 -12.99
C LEU A 106 10.52 -6.81 -11.89
N PRO A 107 10.12 -6.80 -10.60
CA PRO A 107 10.97 -7.32 -9.53
C PRO A 107 11.25 -8.82 -9.70
N THR A 108 12.52 -9.21 -9.56
CA THR A 108 12.98 -10.61 -9.72
C THR A 108 13.49 -11.25 -8.42
N GLY A 109 13.45 -10.52 -7.30
CA GLY A 109 13.98 -10.95 -5.99
C GLY A 109 12.96 -11.60 -5.05
N GLY A 110 13.43 -12.03 -3.88
CA GLY A 110 12.67 -12.82 -2.90
C GLY A 110 11.48 -12.10 -2.25
N GLY A 111 10.49 -12.90 -1.83
CA GLY A 111 9.20 -12.45 -1.29
C GLY A 111 8.05 -12.71 -2.28
N ARG A 112 6.80 -12.55 -1.82
CA ARG A 112 5.63 -12.68 -2.69
C ARG A 112 5.56 -11.48 -3.63
N LEU A 113 5.43 -11.74 -4.94
CA LEU A 113 5.45 -10.71 -5.97
C LEU A 113 4.29 -9.72 -5.82
N ALA A 114 3.07 -10.26 -5.78
CA ALA A 114 1.84 -9.48 -5.76
C ALA A 114 0.73 -10.27 -5.07
N TYR A 115 0.08 -9.69 -4.06
CA TYR A 115 -1.03 -10.30 -3.35
C TYR A 115 -1.98 -9.25 -2.76
N ARG A 116 -3.14 -9.71 -2.28
CA ARG A 116 -4.18 -8.87 -1.67
C ARG A 116 -3.74 -8.39 -0.28
N CYS A 117 -3.87 -7.08 -0.03
CA CYS A 117 -3.84 -6.53 1.31
C CYS A 117 -5.11 -5.69 1.51
N MET A 118 -5.80 -5.92 2.62
CA MET A 118 -7.09 -5.31 2.89
C MET A 118 -6.93 -3.85 3.31
N ASP A 119 -7.59 -2.93 2.60
CA ASP A 119 -7.67 -1.54 3.02
C ASP A 119 -8.76 -1.34 4.07
N TRP A 120 -8.38 -0.89 5.27
CA TRP A 120 -9.35 -0.62 6.34
C TRP A 120 -10.28 0.58 6.09
N SER A 121 -9.88 1.56 5.28
CA SER A 121 -10.64 2.79 5.04
C SER A 121 -11.63 2.61 3.90
N GLU A 122 -11.22 1.82 2.89
CA GLU A 122 -12.04 1.52 1.72
C GLU A 122 -12.78 0.19 1.81
N ARG A 123 -12.42 -0.66 2.79
CA ARG A 123 -12.91 -2.04 2.96
C ARG A 123 -12.78 -2.87 1.67
N GLN A 124 -11.70 -2.65 0.95
CA GLN A 124 -11.39 -3.24 -0.35
C GLN A 124 -9.92 -3.59 -0.42
N ASP A 125 -9.56 -4.59 -1.21
CA ASP A 125 -8.16 -4.96 -1.39
C ASP A 125 -7.40 -3.87 -2.16
N HIS A 126 -6.18 -3.60 -1.72
CA HIS A 126 -5.13 -2.99 -2.53
C HIS A 126 -4.00 -4.00 -2.77
N LEU A 127 -2.99 -3.58 -3.55
CA LEU A 127 -1.86 -4.41 -3.90
C LEU A 127 -0.79 -4.39 -2.80
N ALA A 128 -0.29 -5.56 -2.43
CA ALA A 128 0.90 -5.75 -1.61
C ALA A 128 1.90 -6.70 -2.31
N GLY A 129 3.12 -6.79 -1.78
CA GLY A 129 4.20 -7.58 -2.38
C GLY A 129 5.30 -6.72 -3.02
N THR A 130 6.33 -7.37 -3.54
CA THR A 130 7.53 -6.67 -4.06
C THR A 130 7.19 -5.76 -5.25
N LEU A 131 6.19 -6.12 -6.08
CA LEU A 131 5.67 -5.27 -7.15
C LEU A 131 5.02 -4.00 -6.60
N ALA A 132 4.20 -4.13 -5.55
CA ALA A 132 3.51 -3.00 -4.94
C ALA A 132 4.49 -2.00 -4.32
N THR A 133 5.54 -2.51 -3.68
CA THR A 133 6.63 -1.68 -3.14
C THR A 133 7.41 -0.98 -4.25
N ALA A 134 7.79 -1.71 -5.30
CA ALA A 134 8.49 -1.12 -6.45
C ALA A 134 7.68 0.00 -7.13
N LEU A 135 6.36 -0.17 -7.24
CA LEU A 135 5.46 0.87 -7.77
C LEU A 135 5.42 2.10 -6.87
N LEU A 136 5.27 1.93 -5.55
CA LEU A 136 5.28 3.07 -4.63
C LEU A 136 6.62 3.82 -4.69
N ASP A 137 7.74 3.09 -4.66
CA ASP A 137 9.07 3.68 -4.74
C ASP A 137 9.26 4.44 -6.05
N HIS A 138 8.76 3.88 -7.16
CA HIS A 138 8.76 4.56 -8.46
C HIS A 138 7.98 5.88 -8.42
N TYR A 139 6.78 5.90 -7.83
CA TYR A 139 5.97 7.12 -7.71
C TYR A 139 6.64 8.19 -6.85
N LEU A 140 7.37 7.78 -5.81
CA LEU A 140 8.13 8.69 -4.97
C LEU A 140 9.36 9.24 -5.73
N GLN A 141 10.08 8.39 -6.45
CA GLN A 141 11.26 8.79 -7.25
C GLN A 141 10.90 9.72 -8.41
N ARG A 142 9.74 9.48 -9.05
CA ARG A 142 9.21 10.34 -10.11
C ARG A 142 8.52 11.60 -9.59
N ASP A 143 8.54 11.80 -8.28
CA ASP A 143 7.91 12.94 -7.61
C ASP A 143 6.40 13.04 -7.83
N TRP A 144 5.71 11.93 -8.10
CA TRP A 144 4.26 11.89 -8.26
C TRP A 144 3.53 11.83 -6.92
N LEU A 145 4.18 11.18 -5.94
CA LEU A 145 3.76 11.16 -4.55
C LEU A 145 4.90 11.72 -3.68
N ARG A 146 4.55 12.34 -2.55
CA ARG A 146 5.49 12.73 -1.51
C ARG A 146 4.94 12.37 -0.12
N PRO A 147 5.79 12.17 0.90
CA PRO A 147 5.32 12.06 2.28
C PRO A 147 4.50 13.28 2.69
N GLY A 148 3.37 13.06 3.37
CA GLY A 148 2.56 14.12 3.97
C GLY A 148 3.22 14.70 5.23
N GLN A 149 2.50 15.62 5.90
CA GLN A 149 2.90 16.12 7.22
C GLN A 149 2.57 15.14 8.36
N GLU A 150 1.57 14.28 8.15
CA GLU A 150 1.18 13.23 9.10
C GLU A 150 1.92 11.92 8.82
N ASP A 151 2.08 11.10 9.86
CA ASP A 151 2.80 9.83 9.75
C ASP A 151 2.05 8.85 8.83
N ARG A 152 2.79 8.25 7.90
CA ARG A 152 2.35 7.40 6.77
C ARG A 152 1.51 8.05 5.66
N ALA A 153 0.96 9.24 5.81
CA ALA A 153 0.16 9.89 4.76
C ALA A 153 1.03 10.20 3.52
N LEU A 154 0.44 10.12 2.33
CA LEU A 154 1.07 10.50 1.06
C LEU A 154 0.24 11.60 0.41
N ARG A 155 0.93 12.61 -0.13
CA ARG A 155 0.29 13.67 -0.91
C ARG A 155 0.63 13.52 -2.38
N VAL A 156 -0.37 13.73 -3.23
CA VAL A 156 -0.19 13.82 -4.69
C VAL A 156 0.45 15.17 -4.99
N THR A 157 1.45 15.19 -5.86
CA THR A 157 2.06 16.43 -6.34
C THR A 157 1.37 16.90 -7.63
N PRO A 158 1.61 18.14 -8.10
CA PRO A 158 1.12 18.54 -9.42
C PRO A 158 1.55 17.61 -10.56
N ALA A 159 2.76 17.04 -10.48
CA ALA A 159 3.21 16.03 -11.45
C ALA A 159 2.41 14.72 -11.33
N GLY A 160 2.08 14.30 -10.10
CA GLY A 160 1.21 13.16 -9.85
C GLY A 160 -0.22 13.37 -10.33
N GLU A 161 -0.77 14.57 -10.19
CA GLU A 161 -2.09 14.91 -10.74
C GLU A 161 -2.10 14.78 -12.27
N ALA A 162 -1.03 15.20 -12.94
CA ALA A 162 -0.92 15.13 -14.39
C ALA A 162 -0.58 13.72 -14.93
N ARG A 163 0.07 12.85 -14.14
CA ARG A 163 0.64 11.57 -14.62
C ARG A 163 0.13 10.34 -13.89
N LEU A 164 -0.03 10.40 -12.58
CA LEU A 164 -0.47 9.26 -11.76
C LEU A 164 -2.00 9.15 -11.76
N LEU A 165 -2.73 10.23 -11.45
CA LEU A 165 -4.20 10.12 -11.32
C LEU A 165 -4.89 9.63 -12.61
N PRO A 166 -4.56 10.14 -13.81
CA PRO A 166 -5.19 9.67 -15.05
C PRO A 166 -4.86 8.21 -15.35
N MET A 167 -3.74 7.70 -14.82
CA MET A 167 -3.32 6.30 -14.98
C MET A 167 -4.09 5.37 -14.02
N LEU A 168 -4.67 5.88 -12.94
CA LEU A 168 -5.44 5.09 -11.96
C LEU A 168 -6.95 5.11 -12.23
N GLU A 169 -7.40 5.92 -13.18
CA GLU A 169 -8.79 5.91 -13.66
C GLU A 169 -9.00 4.67 -14.55
N PRO A 170 -10.09 3.91 -14.35
CA PRO A 170 -10.36 2.68 -15.09
C PRO A 170 -10.69 2.90 -16.57
#